data_AF-A0A845XS61-F1
#
_entry.id   AF-A0A845XS61-F1
#
_cell.length_a   1.000
_cell.length_b   1.000
_cell.length_c   1.000
_cell.angle_alpha   90.00
_cell.angle_beta   90.00
_cell.angle_gamma   90.00
#
_symmetry.space_group_name_H-M   'P 1'
#
loop_
_entity.id
_entity.type
_entity.pdbx_description
1 polymer ?
#
loop_
_entity_poly.entity_id
_entity_poly.type
_entity_poly.pdbx_seq_one_letter_code
_entity_poly.pdbx_strand_id
1 'polypeptide(L)'
;MSESENPTLLKGAFKSLKRFWLLIIGVVLVITLVIAWPLISNSPVRYADINDHFKYGSIGSEPVNGVPYWIWKVLPAIFPDKLPGEGYASLGFIYEPGQDRPIGFSKRRMFVDRVGLNCAVCHAGTVRDTRDSTPRVITTMPSNTVDLSGYIKLISEVAFDPRFNADRILAEIAAQGEKFNPIQKLIYRYLVIPQTRDALIAQGSLLAFLDNQLDRGPGRVDTFNPYKSLQFRFPMDQLDPDELIGGADFPSIWNQKPREGLQLHWDGDNDSVDERNLSAALGAGVTPTTVDLDGIQRVADWLWELPPPPYPYEINQNLAAVGKPIYENNCASCHAFGGSKVGKVTPIEEIGTDRYRLDSYTYELLSNQNTLFVGTPRRFKHFRKTNGYANVPLDGIWLRAPYLHNGSVPTLRDLLETPENRPKEFYRGDDVFDQQKVGFVSDVAEDNTKEFFKIDTTIPGNLKSGHLYGTDLSPEAKDALVEYMKTL
;
A
#
# COMPACT_ATOMS: atom_id res chain seq x y z
N MET A 1 -19.49 -91.88 -1.28
CA MET A 1 -18.82 -90.72 -1.89
C MET A 1 -19.01 -89.55 -0.95
N SER A 2 -17.89 -88.94 -0.53
CA SER A 2 -17.82 -87.89 0.48
C SER A 2 -18.12 -86.51 -0.10
N GLU A 3 -18.94 -85.72 0.57
CA GLU A 3 -19.01 -84.27 0.39
C GLU A 3 -18.85 -83.59 1.75
N SER A 4 -17.60 -83.22 2.05
CA SER A 4 -17.25 -82.30 3.13
C SER A 4 -17.10 -80.90 2.53
N GLU A 5 -18.18 -80.13 2.47
CA GLU A 5 -18.08 -78.70 2.16
C GLU A 5 -17.63 -77.92 3.39
N ASN A 6 -16.50 -77.24 3.26
CA ASN A 6 -15.71 -76.64 4.34
C ASN A 6 -16.16 -75.17 4.58
N PRO A 7 -16.93 -74.84 5.65
CA PRO A 7 -17.53 -73.51 5.84
C PRO A 7 -16.52 -72.41 6.23
N THR A 8 -15.29 -72.80 6.55
CA THR A 8 -14.19 -71.95 7.01
C THR A 8 -13.46 -71.23 5.88
N LEU A 9 -13.39 -71.82 4.68
CA LEU A 9 -12.73 -71.22 3.52
C LEU A 9 -13.51 -70.01 2.96
N LEU A 10 -14.85 -70.12 2.90
CA LEU A 10 -15.73 -69.05 2.43
C LEU A 10 -15.69 -67.82 3.35
N LYS A 11 -15.70 -68.01 4.69
CA LYS A 11 -15.61 -66.89 5.65
C LYS A 11 -14.26 -66.15 5.58
N GLY A 12 -13.15 -66.86 5.31
CA GLY A 12 -11.83 -66.28 5.10
C GLY A 12 -11.75 -65.45 3.80
N ALA A 13 -12.32 -65.97 2.71
CA ALA A 13 -12.39 -65.29 1.43
C ALA A 13 -13.22 -63.99 1.49
N PHE A 14 -14.39 -64.01 2.13
CA PHE A 14 -15.21 -62.81 2.33
C PHE A 14 -14.53 -61.73 3.19
N LYS A 15 -13.78 -62.13 4.23
CA LYS A 15 -13.02 -61.21 5.08
C LYS A 15 -11.83 -60.59 4.35
N SER A 16 -11.18 -61.37 3.47
CA SER A 16 -10.12 -60.91 2.56
C SER A 16 -10.66 -59.92 1.52
N LEU A 17 -11.79 -60.24 0.88
CA LEU A 17 -12.44 -59.39 -0.11
C LEU A 17 -12.90 -58.06 0.49
N LYS A 18 -13.48 -58.08 1.71
CA LYS A 18 -13.87 -56.87 2.45
C LYS A 18 -12.67 -55.99 2.78
N ARG A 19 -11.54 -56.58 3.20
CA ARG A 19 -10.29 -55.83 3.46
C ARG A 19 -9.72 -55.22 2.19
N PHE A 20 -9.76 -55.95 1.08
CA PHE A 20 -9.33 -55.47 -0.24
C PHE A 20 -10.16 -54.26 -0.70
N TRP A 21 -11.50 -54.34 -0.61
CA TRP A 21 -12.37 -53.22 -0.96
C TRP A 21 -12.22 -52.01 -0.04
N LEU A 22 -12.04 -52.22 1.27
CA LEU A 22 -11.74 -51.13 2.21
C LEU A 22 -10.40 -50.44 1.89
N LEU A 23 -9.41 -51.20 1.44
CA LEU A 23 -8.11 -50.68 1.04
C LEU A 23 -8.22 -49.88 -0.27
N ILE A 24 -8.99 -50.37 -1.26
CA ILE A 24 -9.30 -49.62 -2.49
C ILE A 24 -10.05 -48.33 -2.17
N ILE A 25 -11.10 -48.39 -1.33
CA ILE A 25 -11.86 -47.20 -0.92
C ILE A 25 -10.94 -46.22 -0.20
N GLY A 26 -10.07 -46.69 0.71
CA GLY A 26 -9.10 -45.86 1.39
C GLY A 26 -8.12 -45.18 0.43
N VAL A 27 -7.59 -45.92 -0.55
CA VAL A 27 -6.69 -45.38 -1.59
C VAL A 27 -7.40 -44.37 -2.48
N VAL A 28 -8.63 -44.67 -2.94
CA VAL A 28 -9.44 -43.74 -3.73
C VAL A 28 -9.73 -42.48 -2.93
N LEU A 29 -10.10 -42.59 -1.66
CA LEU A 29 -10.39 -41.45 -0.79
C LEU A 29 -9.15 -40.59 -0.55
N VAL A 30 -7.98 -41.20 -0.34
CA VAL A 30 -6.70 -40.49 -0.23
C VAL A 30 -6.35 -39.80 -1.54
N ILE A 31 -6.51 -40.47 -2.69
CA ILE A 31 -6.27 -39.87 -4.01
C ILE A 31 -7.24 -38.71 -4.25
N THR A 32 -8.53 -38.86 -3.95
CA THR A 32 -9.53 -37.80 -4.07
C THR A 32 -9.21 -36.64 -3.15
N LEU A 33 -8.82 -36.88 -1.90
CA LEU A 33 -8.41 -35.83 -0.97
C LEU A 33 -7.14 -35.13 -1.43
N VAL A 34 -6.14 -35.85 -1.96
CA VAL A 34 -4.90 -35.27 -2.48
C VAL A 34 -5.15 -34.44 -3.74
N ILE A 35 -6.08 -34.87 -4.61
CA ILE A 35 -6.49 -34.12 -5.81
C ILE A 35 -7.38 -32.93 -5.45
N ALA A 36 -8.26 -33.08 -4.46
CA ALA A 36 -9.15 -32.02 -4.00
C ALA A 36 -8.44 -31.00 -3.11
N TRP A 37 -7.36 -31.40 -2.41
CA TRP A 37 -6.65 -30.55 -1.45
C TRP A 37 -6.18 -29.22 -2.06
N PRO A 38 -5.51 -29.17 -3.22
CA PRO A 38 -5.19 -27.90 -3.89
C PRO A 38 -6.42 -27.06 -4.26
N LEU A 39 -7.56 -27.70 -4.53
CA LEU A 39 -8.82 -27.04 -4.93
C LEU A 39 -9.54 -26.41 -3.72
N ILE A 40 -9.31 -26.94 -2.52
CA ILE A 40 -9.90 -26.46 -1.26
C ILE A 40 -8.88 -25.73 -0.36
N SER A 41 -7.58 -25.81 -0.68
CA SER A 41 -6.53 -25.16 0.09
C SER A 41 -6.67 -23.65 -0.08
N ASN A 42 -6.87 -22.96 1.04
CA ASN A 42 -6.91 -21.52 1.10
C ASN A 42 -5.89 -21.08 2.15
N SER A 43 -4.67 -20.79 1.73
CA SER A 43 -3.57 -20.49 2.66
C SER A 43 -2.70 -19.35 2.12
N PRO A 44 -2.52 -18.26 2.88
CA PRO A 44 -1.57 -17.21 2.51
C PRO A 44 -0.13 -17.73 2.61
N VAL A 45 0.75 -17.25 1.72
CA VAL A 45 2.19 -17.46 1.90
C VAL A 45 2.65 -16.63 3.10
N ARG A 46 3.31 -17.29 4.06
CA ARG A 46 3.84 -16.66 5.27
C ARG A 46 5.35 -16.78 5.30
N TYR A 47 5.98 -15.75 5.86
CA TYR A 47 7.43 -15.64 5.96
C TYR A 47 7.83 -15.64 7.43
N ALA A 48 8.88 -16.36 7.79
CA ALA A 48 9.34 -16.48 9.17
C ALA A 48 10.00 -15.17 9.64
N ASP A 49 10.80 -14.53 8.79
CA ASP A 49 11.31 -13.19 9.03
C ASP A 49 10.18 -12.15 8.96
N ILE A 50 10.20 -11.18 9.87
CA ILE A 50 9.15 -10.16 9.98
C ILE A 50 9.25 -9.09 8.89
N ASN A 51 10.46 -8.73 8.45
CA ASN A 51 10.63 -7.79 7.34
C ASN A 51 10.16 -8.43 6.03
N ASP A 52 10.50 -9.69 5.78
CA ASP A 52 9.98 -10.41 4.61
C ASP A 52 8.46 -10.56 4.67
N HIS A 53 7.91 -10.81 5.87
CA HIS A 53 6.46 -10.88 6.05
C HIS A 53 5.78 -9.53 5.82
N PHE A 54 6.39 -8.43 6.24
CA PHE A 54 5.90 -7.10 5.93
C PHE A 54 5.91 -6.84 4.41
N LYS A 55 7.02 -7.17 3.73
CA LYS A 55 7.18 -6.96 2.28
C LYS A 55 6.24 -7.81 1.42
N TYR A 56 6.03 -9.08 1.79
CA TYR A 56 5.40 -10.09 0.92
C TYR A 56 4.27 -10.89 1.57
N GLY A 57 3.98 -10.68 2.85
CA GLY A 57 2.92 -11.37 3.58
C GLY A 57 1.53 -10.87 3.23
N SER A 58 0.54 -11.74 3.43
CA SER A 58 -0.87 -11.44 3.19
C SER A 58 -1.46 -10.57 4.29
N ILE A 59 -2.33 -9.64 3.87
CA ILE A 59 -3.29 -8.94 4.73
C ILE A 59 -4.75 -9.37 4.43
N GLY A 60 -4.94 -10.30 3.49
CA GLY A 60 -6.25 -10.79 3.06
C GLY A 60 -6.88 -10.03 1.89
N SER A 61 -6.10 -9.36 1.04
CA SER A 61 -6.59 -8.65 -0.15
C SER A 61 -6.78 -9.58 -1.36
N GLU A 62 -6.05 -10.70 -1.38
CA GLU A 62 -6.02 -11.65 -2.48
C GLU A 62 -7.35 -12.36 -2.77
N PRO A 63 -8.17 -12.76 -1.75
CA PRO A 63 -9.38 -13.55 -1.98
C PRO A 63 -10.47 -12.88 -2.81
N VAL A 64 -10.63 -11.55 -2.72
CA VAL A 64 -11.69 -10.82 -3.43
C VAL A 64 -11.09 -9.97 -4.53
N ASN A 65 -10.14 -9.09 -4.20
CA ASN A 65 -9.58 -8.11 -5.12
C ASN A 65 -8.25 -8.53 -5.77
N GLY A 66 -7.69 -9.69 -5.40
CA GLY A 66 -6.43 -10.16 -5.96
C GLY A 66 -6.54 -10.60 -7.42
N VAL A 67 -5.47 -10.50 -8.18
CA VAL A 67 -5.42 -10.99 -9.57
C VAL A 67 -4.76 -12.37 -9.58
N PRO A 68 -5.23 -13.35 -10.37
CA PRO A 68 -4.51 -14.61 -10.53
C PRO A 68 -3.06 -14.36 -10.94
N TYR A 69 -2.12 -14.94 -10.20
CA TYR A 69 -0.68 -14.65 -10.27
C TYR A 69 -0.15 -14.66 -11.70
N TRP A 70 -0.46 -15.72 -12.46
CA TRP A 70 0.03 -15.84 -13.83
C TRP A 70 -0.61 -14.84 -14.80
N ILE A 71 -1.85 -14.42 -14.57
CA ILE A 71 -2.46 -13.36 -15.38
C ILE A 71 -1.76 -12.05 -15.07
N TRP A 72 -1.68 -11.68 -13.79
CA TRP A 72 -0.98 -10.47 -13.33
C TRP A 72 0.45 -10.40 -13.86
N LYS A 73 1.22 -11.47 -13.68
CA LYS A 73 2.64 -11.52 -14.06
C LYS A 73 2.91 -11.20 -15.53
N VAL A 74 2.00 -11.60 -16.42
CA VAL A 74 2.18 -11.42 -17.87
C VAL A 74 1.58 -10.12 -18.40
N LEU A 75 0.78 -9.39 -17.61
CA LEU A 75 0.15 -8.14 -18.08
C LEU A 75 1.18 -7.15 -18.64
N PRO A 76 2.31 -6.86 -17.97
CA PRO A 76 3.27 -5.89 -18.50
C PRO A 76 3.86 -6.27 -19.86
N ALA A 77 4.04 -7.57 -20.12
CA ALA A 77 4.55 -8.06 -21.40
C ALA A 77 3.50 -8.03 -22.52
N ILE A 78 2.21 -8.17 -22.18
CA ILE A 78 1.10 -8.08 -23.15
C ILE A 78 0.74 -6.63 -23.47
N PHE A 79 0.88 -5.74 -22.48
CA PHE A 79 0.46 -4.35 -22.51
C PHE A 79 1.61 -3.36 -22.21
N PRO A 80 2.77 -3.44 -22.89
CA PRO A 80 3.88 -2.52 -22.62
C PRO A 80 3.52 -1.07 -22.98
N ASP A 81 2.58 -0.86 -23.90
CA ASP A 81 2.04 0.45 -24.30
C ASP A 81 1.15 1.12 -23.24
N LYS A 82 0.81 0.40 -22.17
CA LYS A 82 -0.03 0.89 -21.06
C LYS A 82 0.80 1.22 -19.82
N LEU A 83 2.12 1.12 -19.94
CA LEU A 83 3.09 1.38 -18.89
C LEU A 83 4.04 2.49 -19.33
N PRO A 84 4.56 3.31 -18.40
CA PRO A 84 5.55 4.34 -18.73
C PRO A 84 6.91 3.75 -19.13
N GLY A 85 7.14 2.45 -18.87
CA GLY A 85 8.37 1.77 -19.22
C GLY A 85 8.29 0.26 -19.00
N GLU A 86 9.44 -0.38 -18.77
CA GLU A 86 9.50 -1.83 -18.64
C GLU A 86 8.88 -2.34 -17.34
N GLY A 87 7.90 -3.24 -17.49
CA GLY A 87 7.37 -4.01 -16.37
C GLY A 87 6.63 -3.16 -15.32
N TYR A 88 6.32 -3.80 -14.19
CA TYR A 88 5.79 -3.09 -13.02
C TYR A 88 6.82 -2.13 -12.40
N ALA A 89 8.12 -2.37 -12.58
CA ALA A 89 9.16 -1.46 -12.07
C ALA A 89 9.04 -0.04 -12.64
N SER A 90 8.49 0.12 -13.84
CA SER A 90 8.21 1.44 -14.43
C SER A 90 7.18 2.27 -13.66
N LEU A 91 6.29 1.62 -12.89
CA LEU A 91 5.37 2.28 -11.95
C LEU A 91 6.00 2.50 -10.57
N GLY A 92 7.32 2.34 -10.45
CA GLY A 92 8.09 2.55 -9.22
C GLY A 92 7.95 1.45 -8.18
N PHE A 93 7.38 0.28 -8.54
CA PHE A 93 7.38 -0.89 -7.68
C PHE A 93 8.80 -1.45 -7.48
N ILE A 94 9.14 -1.77 -6.23
CA ILE A 94 10.49 -2.13 -5.82
C ILE A 94 10.69 -3.65 -5.91
N TYR A 95 11.72 -4.10 -6.64
CA TYR A 95 12.10 -5.51 -6.72
C TYR A 95 13.37 -5.79 -5.94
N GLU A 96 13.40 -6.92 -5.23
CA GLU A 96 14.60 -7.46 -4.61
C GLU A 96 15.18 -8.60 -5.45
N PRO A 97 16.51 -8.80 -5.46
CA PRO A 97 17.14 -9.90 -6.18
C PRO A 97 16.53 -11.26 -5.82
N GLY A 98 16.17 -12.04 -6.84
CA GLY A 98 15.61 -13.39 -6.68
C GLY A 98 14.11 -13.44 -6.33
N GLN A 99 13.45 -12.29 -6.16
CA GLN A 99 12.01 -12.24 -5.94
C GLN A 99 11.25 -12.16 -7.27
N ASP A 100 10.16 -12.92 -7.36
CA ASP A 100 9.32 -12.99 -8.55
C ASP A 100 8.21 -11.92 -8.60
N ARG A 101 8.10 -11.13 -7.52
CA ARG A 101 7.11 -10.09 -7.30
C ARG A 101 7.77 -8.90 -6.60
N PRO A 102 7.29 -7.68 -6.84
CA PRO A 102 7.80 -6.53 -6.11
C PRO A 102 7.32 -6.55 -4.66
N ILE A 103 8.03 -5.83 -3.80
CA ILE A 103 7.60 -5.48 -2.45
C ILE A 103 6.21 -4.85 -2.53
N GLY A 104 5.31 -5.24 -1.62
CA GLY A 104 3.92 -4.78 -1.65
C GLY A 104 2.94 -5.81 -2.17
N PHE A 105 3.40 -6.93 -2.76
CA PHE A 105 2.54 -7.96 -3.34
C PHE A 105 2.60 -9.27 -2.57
N SER A 106 1.51 -9.54 -1.87
CA SER A 106 1.24 -10.82 -1.22
C SER A 106 0.86 -11.90 -2.23
N LYS A 107 0.95 -13.17 -1.81
CA LYS A 107 0.47 -14.32 -2.59
C LYS A 107 -0.28 -15.28 -1.69
N ARG A 108 -1.43 -15.75 -2.17
CA ARG A 108 -2.27 -16.72 -1.49
C ARG A 108 -2.55 -17.91 -2.41
N ARG A 109 -2.37 -19.11 -1.86
CA ARG A 109 -2.75 -20.34 -2.52
C ARG A 109 -4.25 -20.55 -2.37
N MET A 110 -4.94 -20.63 -3.50
CA MET A 110 -6.35 -20.98 -3.61
C MET A 110 -6.51 -21.96 -4.79
N PHE A 111 -7.73 -22.08 -5.35
CA PHE A 111 -7.95 -22.80 -6.61
C PHE A 111 -6.94 -22.41 -7.71
N VAL A 112 -6.62 -21.11 -7.78
CA VAL A 112 -5.46 -20.57 -8.49
C VAL A 112 -4.75 -19.59 -7.57
N ASP A 113 -3.42 -19.60 -7.59
CA ASP A 113 -2.62 -18.62 -6.85
C ASP A 113 -3.04 -17.20 -7.25
N ARG A 114 -3.33 -16.36 -6.25
CA ARG A 114 -3.64 -14.94 -6.47
C ARG A 114 -2.63 -14.05 -5.75
N VAL A 115 -2.41 -12.89 -6.33
CA VAL A 115 -1.62 -11.82 -5.73
C VAL A 115 -2.51 -10.66 -5.35
N GLY A 116 -2.16 -9.96 -4.28
CA GLY A 116 -2.89 -8.78 -3.81
C GLY A 116 -1.94 -7.83 -3.10
N LEU A 117 -2.35 -6.56 -3.03
CA LEU A 117 -1.56 -5.52 -2.38
C LEU A 117 -1.52 -5.76 -0.86
N ASN A 118 -0.39 -5.44 -0.23
CA ASN A 118 -0.24 -5.40 1.21
C ASN A 118 0.31 -4.04 1.66
N CYS A 119 0.54 -3.86 2.97
CA CYS A 119 0.97 -2.58 3.54
C CYS A 119 2.27 -2.02 2.94
N ALA A 120 3.21 -2.88 2.53
CA ALA A 120 4.52 -2.44 2.06
C ALA A 120 4.47 -1.72 0.72
N VAL A 121 3.36 -1.80 -0.03
CA VAL A 121 3.20 -1.02 -1.27
C VAL A 121 3.23 0.49 -1.02
N CYS A 122 2.66 0.93 0.10
CA CYS A 122 2.61 2.32 0.52
C CYS A 122 3.72 2.68 1.52
N HIS A 123 4.27 1.67 2.19
CA HIS A 123 5.15 1.84 3.35
C HIS A 123 6.53 1.18 3.17
N ALA A 124 7.02 1.12 1.93
CA ALA A 124 8.41 0.84 1.62
C ALA A 124 8.87 1.74 0.47
N GLY A 125 10.06 2.31 0.61
CA GLY A 125 10.65 3.22 -0.35
C GLY A 125 12.12 2.89 -0.60
N THR A 126 12.75 3.70 -1.45
CA THR A 126 14.19 3.59 -1.72
C THR A 126 14.91 4.90 -1.46
N VAL A 127 16.19 4.78 -1.10
CA VAL A 127 17.13 5.89 -0.98
C VAL A 127 18.41 5.55 -1.72
N ARG A 128 18.84 6.44 -2.60
CA ARG A 128 20.16 6.44 -3.25
C ARG A 128 20.98 7.62 -2.71
N ASP A 129 22.24 7.35 -2.38
CA ASP A 129 23.16 8.40 -1.89
C ASP A 129 23.63 9.31 -3.04
N THR A 130 23.76 8.74 -4.23
CA THR A 130 24.07 9.41 -5.50
C THR A 130 23.32 8.73 -6.64
N ARG A 131 23.29 9.34 -7.83
CA ARG A 131 22.69 8.75 -9.05
C ARG A 131 23.19 7.33 -9.34
N ASP A 132 24.48 7.09 -9.15
CA ASP A 132 25.12 5.80 -9.46
C ASP A 132 25.05 4.78 -8.31
N SER A 133 24.53 5.18 -7.15
CA SER A 133 24.43 4.28 -5.99
C SER A 133 23.34 3.23 -6.18
N THR A 134 23.56 2.03 -5.65
CA THR A 134 22.48 1.02 -5.57
C THR A 134 21.39 1.52 -4.61
N PRO A 135 20.10 1.48 -5.00
CA PRO A 135 19.01 1.87 -4.12
C PRO A 135 18.98 1.02 -2.85
N ARG A 136 18.92 1.68 -1.68
CA ARG A 136 18.67 1.03 -0.40
C ARG A 136 17.17 0.97 -0.15
N VAL A 137 16.62 -0.23 -0.03
CA VAL A 137 15.22 -0.43 0.37
C VAL A 137 15.09 -0.13 1.85
N ILE A 138 14.17 0.76 2.20
CA ILE A 138 13.82 1.07 3.58
C ILE A 138 12.37 0.65 3.80
N THR A 139 12.15 -0.31 4.71
CA THR A 139 10.80 -0.68 5.14
C THR A 139 10.27 0.35 6.13
N THR A 140 8.95 0.49 6.21
CA THR A 140 8.20 1.36 7.15
C THR A 140 8.27 2.87 6.90
N MET A 141 9.07 3.32 5.92
CA MET A 141 9.02 4.69 5.38
C MET A 141 7.83 4.88 4.43
N PRO A 142 7.32 6.11 4.25
CA PRO A 142 6.47 6.45 3.12
C PRO A 142 7.11 6.03 1.79
N SER A 143 6.38 5.32 0.94
CA SER A 143 6.88 5.05 -0.42
C SER A 143 7.02 6.37 -1.19
N ASN A 144 8.20 6.62 -1.76
CA ASN A 144 8.50 7.80 -2.57
C ASN A 144 8.43 7.54 -4.08
N THR A 145 8.38 6.27 -4.50
CA THR A 145 8.52 5.86 -5.91
C THR A 145 7.26 5.27 -6.52
N VAL A 146 6.38 4.64 -5.74
CA VAL A 146 5.25 3.87 -6.28
C VAL A 146 4.16 4.80 -6.81
N ASP A 147 3.79 4.61 -8.08
CA ASP A 147 2.60 5.17 -8.71
C ASP A 147 1.43 4.17 -8.63
N LEU A 148 0.67 4.27 -7.54
CA LEU A 148 -0.50 3.43 -7.33
C LEU A 148 -1.67 3.81 -8.25
N SER A 149 -1.76 5.08 -8.66
CA SER A 149 -2.79 5.55 -9.59
C SER A 149 -2.58 4.93 -10.97
N GLY A 150 -1.34 4.93 -11.46
CA GLY A 150 -0.95 4.25 -12.69
C GLY A 150 -1.20 2.75 -12.65
N TYR A 151 -0.96 2.08 -11.52
CA TYR A 151 -1.30 0.65 -11.37
C TYR A 151 -2.81 0.39 -11.46
N ILE A 152 -3.63 1.19 -10.77
CA ILE A 152 -5.11 1.07 -10.83
C ILE A 152 -5.61 1.31 -12.26
N LYS A 153 -5.06 2.33 -12.94
CA LYS A 153 -5.37 2.64 -14.34
C LYS A 153 -5.02 1.47 -15.27
N LEU A 154 -3.80 0.92 -15.15
CA LEU A 154 -3.39 -0.26 -15.92
C LEU A 154 -4.39 -1.41 -15.76
N ILE A 155 -4.69 -1.80 -14.52
CA ILE A 155 -5.58 -2.94 -14.25
C ILE A 155 -7.00 -2.70 -14.79
N SER A 156 -7.48 -1.46 -14.73
CA SER A 156 -8.79 -1.07 -15.29
C SER A 156 -8.78 -1.10 -16.82
N GLU A 157 -7.77 -0.55 -17.48
CA GLU A 157 -7.70 -0.44 -18.94
C GLU A 157 -7.49 -1.79 -19.63
N VAL A 158 -6.60 -2.65 -19.10
CA VAL A 158 -6.30 -3.95 -19.73
C VAL A 158 -7.53 -4.86 -19.78
N ALA A 159 -8.48 -4.69 -18.87
CA ALA A 159 -9.69 -5.50 -18.83
C ALA A 159 -10.58 -5.29 -20.08
N PHE A 160 -10.59 -4.07 -20.64
CA PHE A 160 -11.36 -3.73 -21.83
C PHE A 160 -10.60 -4.00 -23.13
N ASP A 161 -9.28 -4.14 -23.07
CA ASP A 161 -8.44 -4.34 -24.25
C ASP A 161 -8.64 -5.76 -24.87
N PRO A 162 -8.83 -5.89 -26.19
CA PRO A 162 -9.06 -7.18 -26.85
C PRO A 162 -7.86 -8.15 -26.74
N ARG A 163 -6.65 -7.66 -26.42
CA ARG A 163 -5.49 -8.54 -26.12
C ARG A 163 -5.66 -9.29 -24.81
N PHE A 164 -6.57 -8.89 -23.92
CA PHE A 164 -6.94 -9.65 -22.73
C PHE A 164 -7.84 -10.82 -23.11
N ASN A 165 -7.23 -11.86 -23.68
CA ASN A 165 -7.93 -13.07 -24.08
C ASN A 165 -7.08 -14.31 -23.77
N ALA A 166 -7.73 -15.46 -23.78
CA ALA A 166 -7.11 -16.72 -23.39
C ALA A 166 -5.90 -17.10 -24.26
N ASP A 167 -5.97 -16.85 -25.57
CA ASP A 167 -4.91 -17.26 -26.49
C ASP A 167 -3.64 -16.43 -26.26
N ARG A 168 -3.78 -15.10 -26.13
CA ARG A 168 -2.63 -14.22 -25.86
C ARG A 168 -2.02 -14.46 -24.48
N ILE A 169 -2.85 -14.55 -23.44
CA ILE A 169 -2.38 -14.75 -22.06
C ILE A 169 -1.70 -16.11 -21.91
N LEU A 170 -2.30 -17.20 -22.43
CA LEU A 170 -1.68 -18.52 -22.34
C LEU A 170 -0.38 -18.63 -23.17
N ALA A 171 -0.32 -17.95 -24.32
CA ALA A 171 0.91 -17.88 -25.12
C ALA A 171 2.03 -17.16 -24.35
N GLU A 172 1.73 -16.04 -23.69
CA GLU A 172 2.72 -15.29 -22.92
C GLU A 172 3.17 -16.06 -21.66
N ILE A 173 2.25 -16.72 -20.95
CA ILE A 173 2.59 -17.59 -19.82
C ILE A 173 3.59 -18.68 -20.26
N ALA A 174 3.35 -19.30 -21.42
CA ALA A 174 4.26 -20.31 -21.96
C ALA A 174 5.61 -19.72 -22.40
N ALA A 175 5.62 -18.50 -22.94
CA ALA A 175 6.84 -17.78 -23.32
C ALA A 175 7.72 -17.47 -22.11
N GLN A 176 7.13 -17.21 -20.94
CA GLN A 176 7.84 -17.04 -19.67
C GLN A 176 8.25 -18.36 -18.99
N GLY A 177 8.12 -19.49 -19.70
CA GLY A 177 8.66 -20.79 -19.29
C GLY A 177 7.72 -21.68 -18.48
N GLU A 178 6.49 -21.23 -18.19
CA GLU A 178 5.52 -22.01 -17.43
C GLU A 178 4.84 -23.08 -18.30
N LYS A 179 4.76 -24.30 -17.77
CA LYS A 179 4.26 -25.48 -18.52
C LYS A 179 2.98 -26.02 -17.91
N PHE A 180 1.87 -25.32 -18.16
CA PHE A 180 0.55 -25.82 -17.77
C PHE A 180 0.23 -27.16 -18.44
N ASN A 181 -0.30 -28.10 -17.63
CA ASN A 181 -0.86 -29.33 -18.14
C ASN A 181 -2.17 -29.08 -18.93
N PRO A 182 -2.67 -30.05 -19.71
CA PRO A 182 -3.87 -29.83 -20.53
C PRO A 182 -5.10 -29.39 -19.75
N ILE A 183 -5.31 -29.89 -18.53
CA ILE A 183 -6.43 -29.53 -17.67
C ILE A 183 -6.29 -28.07 -17.20
N GLN A 184 -5.10 -27.67 -16.75
CA GLN A 184 -4.81 -26.29 -16.34
C GLN A 184 -5.03 -25.32 -17.50
N LYS A 185 -4.61 -25.66 -18.72
CA LYS A 185 -4.87 -24.85 -19.92
C LYS A 185 -6.37 -24.66 -20.17
N LEU A 186 -7.16 -25.73 -20.04
CA LEU A 186 -8.62 -25.64 -20.19
C LEU A 186 -9.26 -24.78 -19.08
N ILE A 187 -8.85 -24.98 -17.83
CA ILE A 187 -9.31 -24.18 -16.68
C ILE A 187 -8.98 -22.69 -16.91
N TYR A 188 -7.75 -22.37 -17.29
CA TYR A 188 -7.38 -20.98 -17.53
C TYR A 188 -8.13 -20.38 -18.72
N ARG A 189 -8.23 -21.10 -19.84
CA ARG A 189 -8.89 -20.63 -21.05
C ARG A 189 -10.36 -20.33 -20.84
N TYR A 190 -11.10 -21.24 -20.20
CA TYR A 190 -12.56 -21.17 -20.16
C TYR A 190 -13.14 -20.67 -18.83
N LEU A 191 -12.32 -20.61 -17.77
CA LEU A 191 -12.77 -20.18 -16.44
C LEU A 191 -11.96 -18.99 -15.93
N VAL A 192 -10.66 -19.16 -15.69
CA VAL A 192 -9.87 -18.18 -14.93
C VAL A 192 -9.72 -16.87 -15.68
N ILE A 193 -9.35 -16.91 -16.96
CA ILE A 193 -9.11 -15.70 -17.76
C ILE A 193 -10.42 -14.92 -18.00
N PRO A 194 -11.53 -15.55 -18.47
CA PRO A 194 -12.80 -14.85 -18.62
C PRO A 194 -13.31 -14.24 -17.31
N GLN A 195 -13.31 -15.01 -16.21
CA GLN A 195 -13.79 -14.50 -14.91
C GLN A 195 -12.91 -13.37 -14.38
N THR A 196 -11.59 -13.44 -14.58
CA THR A 196 -10.70 -12.34 -14.20
C THR A 196 -11.03 -11.10 -15.00
N ARG A 197 -11.22 -11.23 -16.32
CA ARG A 197 -11.60 -10.10 -17.18
C ARG A 197 -12.91 -9.46 -16.71
N ASP A 198 -13.94 -10.26 -16.46
CA ASP A 198 -15.25 -9.77 -16.01
C ASP A 198 -15.16 -9.08 -14.64
N ALA A 199 -14.37 -9.64 -13.71
CA ALA A 199 -14.14 -9.03 -12.41
C ALA A 199 -13.38 -7.69 -12.51
N LEU A 200 -12.36 -7.62 -13.36
CA LEU A 200 -11.61 -6.38 -13.60
C LEU A 200 -12.47 -5.32 -14.31
N ILE A 201 -13.35 -5.72 -15.24
CA ILE A 201 -14.33 -4.81 -15.86
C ILE A 201 -15.27 -4.23 -14.80
N ALA A 202 -15.84 -5.09 -13.94
CA ALA A 202 -16.75 -4.65 -12.88
C ALA A 202 -16.06 -3.71 -11.89
N GLN A 203 -14.81 -4.00 -11.52
CA GLN A 203 -14.01 -3.13 -10.65
C GLN A 203 -13.67 -1.79 -11.35
N GLY A 204 -13.24 -1.84 -12.61
CA GLY A 204 -12.94 -0.65 -13.41
C GLY A 204 -14.15 0.28 -13.55
N SER A 205 -15.36 -0.27 -13.74
CA SER A 205 -16.58 0.53 -13.76
C SER A 205 -16.85 1.27 -12.44
N LEU A 206 -16.51 0.68 -11.30
CA LEU A 206 -16.63 1.33 -9.98
C LEU A 206 -15.56 2.41 -9.77
N LEU A 207 -14.42 2.29 -10.44
CA LEU A 207 -13.29 3.22 -10.33
C LEU A 207 -13.20 4.22 -11.48
N ALA A 208 -14.16 4.22 -12.41
CA ALA A 208 -14.15 5.09 -13.58
C ALA A 208 -14.11 6.60 -13.24
N PHE A 209 -14.55 6.99 -12.03
CA PHE A 209 -14.44 8.38 -11.58
C PHE A 209 -12.97 8.84 -11.41
N LEU A 210 -12.02 7.90 -11.21
CA LEU A 210 -10.59 8.21 -11.11
C LEU A 210 -10.04 8.83 -12.40
N ASP A 211 -10.63 8.52 -13.56
CA ASP A 211 -10.21 9.07 -14.86
C ASP A 211 -10.42 10.59 -14.95
N ASN A 212 -11.32 11.13 -14.12
CA ASN A 212 -11.61 12.56 -14.05
C ASN A 212 -10.85 13.28 -12.92
N GLN A 213 -10.05 12.55 -12.14
CA GLN A 213 -9.25 13.13 -11.08
C GLN A 213 -7.86 13.54 -11.58
N LEU A 214 -7.27 14.50 -10.90
CA LEU A 214 -5.88 14.87 -11.11
C LEU A 214 -4.97 13.66 -10.87
N ASP A 215 -4.05 13.41 -11.80
CA ASP A 215 -3.00 12.42 -11.57
C ASP A 215 -2.12 12.86 -10.40
N ARG A 216 -1.94 11.95 -9.45
CA ARG A 216 -1.23 12.20 -8.20
C ARG A 216 0.24 11.80 -8.33
N GLY A 217 0.60 10.96 -9.28
CA GLY A 217 1.95 10.45 -9.39
C GLY A 217 2.47 9.70 -8.14
N PRO A 218 3.79 9.47 -8.09
CA PRO A 218 4.44 8.62 -7.09
C PRO A 218 4.30 9.07 -5.62
N GLY A 219 4.12 8.09 -4.73
CA GLY A 219 4.14 8.25 -3.28
C GLY A 219 2.87 8.85 -2.68
N ARG A 220 1.78 8.90 -3.46
CA ARG A 220 0.50 9.46 -3.05
C ARG A 220 -0.67 8.53 -3.36
N VAL A 221 -1.77 8.73 -2.66
CA VAL A 221 -3.01 7.98 -2.85
C VAL A 221 -4.24 8.84 -2.62
N ASP A 222 -5.35 8.52 -3.30
CA ASP A 222 -6.65 8.96 -2.87
C ASP A 222 -7.08 8.16 -1.65
N THR A 223 -7.13 8.79 -0.49
CA THR A 223 -7.37 8.04 0.74
C THR A 223 -8.78 7.46 0.82
N PHE A 224 -9.78 8.15 0.26
CA PHE A 224 -11.18 7.86 0.58
C PHE A 224 -12.08 7.62 -0.61
N ASN A 225 -11.85 8.21 -1.78
CA ASN A 225 -12.79 8.04 -2.89
C ASN A 225 -12.84 6.61 -3.45
N PRO A 226 -11.70 5.90 -3.64
CA PRO A 226 -11.73 4.47 -3.97
C PRO A 226 -12.50 3.67 -2.92
N TYR A 227 -12.38 4.06 -1.66
CA TYR A 227 -13.04 3.41 -0.54
C TYR A 227 -14.57 3.67 -0.52
N LYS A 228 -15.01 4.92 -0.75
CA LYS A 228 -16.42 5.32 -0.96
C LYS A 228 -17.08 4.47 -2.05
N SER A 229 -16.41 4.30 -3.18
CA SER A 229 -16.94 3.51 -4.30
C SER A 229 -16.88 2.00 -4.07
N LEU A 230 -15.70 1.47 -3.72
CA LEU A 230 -15.47 0.02 -3.65
C LEU A 230 -16.14 -0.64 -2.45
N GLN A 231 -16.24 0.03 -1.30
CA GLN A 231 -16.82 -0.56 -0.10
C GLN A 231 -18.28 -0.17 0.11
N PHE A 232 -18.67 1.05 -0.25
CA PHE A 232 -20.00 1.59 0.08
C PHE A 232 -20.86 1.95 -1.12
N ARG A 233 -20.35 1.81 -2.35
CA ARG A 233 -21.10 2.07 -3.59
C ARG A 233 -21.70 3.49 -3.65
N PHE A 234 -20.95 4.48 -3.18
CA PHE A 234 -21.36 5.87 -3.27
C PHE A 234 -21.63 6.26 -4.74
N PRO A 235 -22.63 7.13 -5.01
CA PRO A 235 -22.87 7.69 -6.33
C PRO A 235 -21.80 8.74 -6.64
N MET A 236 -20.62 8.27 -7.09
CA MET A 236 -19.43 9.11 -7.25
C MET A 236 -19.63 10.30 -8.21
N ASP A 237 -20.54 10.17 -9.17
CA ASP A 237 -20.93 11.20 -10.14
C ASP A 237 -21.81 12.31 -9.55
N GLN A 238 -22.34 12.12 -8.34
CA GLN A 238 -23.21 13.05 -7.63
C GLN A 238 -22.53 13.71 -6.43
N LEU A 239 -21.28 13.32 -6.12
CA LEU A 239 -20.52 13.94 -5.04
C LEU A 239 -20.09 15.35 -5.44
N ASP A 240 -19.86 16.20 -4.43
CA ASP A 240 -19.24 17.50 -4.66
C ASP A 240 -17.86 17.28 -5.33
N PRO A 241 -17.54 18.00 -6.43
CA PRO A 241 -16.24 17.88 -7.09
C PRO A 241 -15.05 18.06 -6.15
N ASP A 242 -15.17 18.89 -5.11
CA ASP A 242 -14.10 19.12 -4.13
C ASP A 242 -13.86 17.87 -3.27
N GLU A 243 -14.91 17.06 -2.99
CA GLU A 243 -14.75 15.79 -2.26
C GLU A 243 -13.95 14.75 -3.05
N LEU A 244 -13.96 14.87 -4.39
CA LEU A 244 -13.19 14.00 -5.27
C LEU A 244 -11.69 14.33 -5.26
N ILE A 245 -11.27 15.40 -4.58
CA ILE A 245 -9.85 15.79 -4.47
C ILE A 245 -9.29 15.22 -3.15
N GLY A 246 -9.05 13.91 -3.12
CA GLY A 246 -8.65 13.16 -1.90
C GLY A 246 -7.16 12.80 -1.80
N GLY A 247 -6.30 13.42 -2.61
CA GLY A 247 -4.87 13.08 -2.71
C GLY A 247 -4.09 13.38 -1.44
N ALA A 248 -3.36 12.39 -0.91
CA ALA A 248 -2.48 12.54 0.23
C ALA A 248 -1.20 11.72 0.06
N ASP A 249 -0.13 12.16 0.73
CA ASP A 249 1.13 11.46 0.86
C ASP A 249 1.01 10.27 1.83
N PHE A 250 1.83 9.24 1.66
CA PHE A 250 1.83 8.12 2.59
C PHE A 250 2.45 8.53 3.95
N PRO A 251 1.84 8.17 5.09
CA PRO A 251 2.48 8.40 6.39
C PRO A 251 3.56 7.35 6.68
N SER A 252 4.48 7.65 7.59
CA SER A 252 5.38 6.65 8.16
C SER A 252 4.65 5.77 9.18
N ILE A 253 5.13 4.54 9.38
CA ILE A 253 4.46 3.55 10.25
C ILE A 253 5.35 2.96 11.35
N TRP A 254 6.50 3.56 11.62
CA TRP A 254 7.32 3.27 12.80
C TRP A 254 6.77 3.94 14.07
N ASN A 255 7.27 3.53 15.25
CA ASN A 255 6.93 4.04 16.57
C ASN A 255 5.42 4.09 16.82
N GLN A 256 4.72 2.95 16.73
CA GLN A 256 3.25 2.96 16.89
C GLN A 256 2.79 3.10 18.35
N LYS A 257 3.55 2.58 19.32
CA LYS A 257 3.25 2.67 20.75
C LYS A 257 3.01 4.10 21.25
N PRO A 258 3.92 5.08 21.01
CA PRO A 258 3.67 6.46 21.45
C PRO A 258 2.62 7.20 20.60
N ARG A 259 2.08 6.58 19.55
CA ARG A 259 1.02 7.14 18.71
C ARG A 259 -0.38 6.67 19.12
N GLU A 260 -0.51 5.62 19.92
CA GLU A 260 -1.80 5.16 20.42
C GLU A 260 -2.49 6.26 21.24
N GLY A 261 -3.77 6.52 20.95
CA GLY A 261 -4.54 7.60 21.58
C GLY A 261 -4.29 9.00 21.03
N LEU A 262 -3.32 9.20 20.13
CA LEU A 262 -3.21 10.43 19.35
C LEU A 262 -4.30 10.47 18.27
N GLN A 263 -4.61 11.65 17.73
CA GLN A 263 -5.43 11.74 16.52
C GLN A 263 -4.58 11.36 15.30
N LEU A 264 -4.92 10.22 14.70
CA LEU A 264 -4.26 9.50 13.62
C LEU A 264 -4.87 9.84 12.25
N HIS A 265 -4.22 9.37 11.18
CA HIS A 265 -4.37 9.88 9.81
C HIS A 265 -4.03 11.38 9.73
N TRP A 266 -3.96 11.89 8.49
CA TRP A 266 -3.63 13.30 8.27
C TRP A 266 -4.65 14.24 8.93
N ASP A 267 -5.93 13.91 8.85
CA ASP A 267 -7.07 14.66 9.36
C ASP A 267 -7.40 14.39 10.84
N GLY A 268 -6.68 13.51 11.53
CA GLY A 268 -6.96 13.21 12.94
C GLY A 268 -8.31 12.49 13.16
N ASP A 269 -8.79 11.79 12.14
CA ASP A 269 -10.13 11.21 12.08
C ASP A 269 -10.30 9.96 12.96
N ASN A 270 -9.24 9.41 13.54
CA ASN A 270 -9.27 8.20 14.38
C ASN A 270 -8.23 8.31 15.51
N ASP A 271 -8.39 7.61 16.64
CA ASP A 271 -7.38 7.57 17.72
C ASP A 271 -6.96 6.17 18.17
N SER A 272 -7.30 5.15 17.40
CA SER A 272 -6.94 3.76 17.62
C SER A 272 -6.02 3.26 16.51
N VAL A 273 -4.80 2.85 16.86
CA VAL A 273 -3.85 2.25 15.90
C VAL A 273 -4.44 1.02 15.24
N ASP A 274 -5.17 0.20 15.99
CA ASP A 274 -5.79 -1.03 15.46
C ASP A 274 -6.89 -0.74 14.43
N GLU A 275 -7.82 0.18 14.72
CA GLU A 275 -8.85 0.57 13.75
C GLU A 275 -8.25 1.21 12.51
N ARG A 276 -7.24 2.07 12.69
CA ARG A 276 -6.49 2.69 11.60
C ARG A 276 -5.84 1.62 10.70
N ASN A 277 -5.19 0.61 11.29
CA ASN A 277 -4.56 -0.48 10.53
C ASN A 277 -5.57 -1.27 9.71
N LEU A 278 -6.73 -1.60 10.29
CA LEU A 278 -7.81 -2.28 9.59
C LEU A 278 -8.40 -1.42 8.47
N SER A 279 -8.59 -0.13 8.70
CA SER A 279 -9.09 0.81 7.69
C SER A 279 -8.13 0.91 6.50
N ALA A 280 -6.83 1.06 6.78
CA ALA A 280 -5.78 1.05 5.74
C ALA A 280 -5.76 -0.28 4.95
N ALA A 281 -5.93 -1.42 5.63
CA ALA A 281 -6.01 -2.72 4.96
C ALA A 281 -7.22 -2.81 4.01
N LEU A 282 -8.38 -2.27 4.39
CA LEU A 282 -9.54 -2.22 3.51
C LEU A 282 -9.27 -1.34 2.27
N GLY A 283 -8.52 -0.24 2.42
CA GLY A 283 -8.04 0.59 1.32
C GLY A 283 -7.10 -0.15 0.36
N ALA A 284 -6.30 -1.10 0.87
CA ALA A 284 -5.45 -1.99 0.08
C ALA A 284 -6.21 -3.18 -0.56
N GLY A 285 -7.55 -3.18 -0.50
CA GLY A 285 -8.40 -4.19 -1.14
C GLY A 285 -8.80 -5.37 -0.25
N VAL A 286 -8.66 -5.25 1.07
CA VAL A 286 -9.26 -6.20 2.02
C VAL A 286 -10.76 -5.95 2.17
N THR A 287 -11.53 -6.98 2.56
CA THR A 287 -12.92 -6.81 3.02
C THR A 287 -13.06 -7.27 4.47
N PRO A 288 -14.15 -6.90 5.18
CA PRO A 288 -14.37 -7.36 6.54
C PRO A 288 -14.41 -8.89 6.71
N THR A 289 -14.61 -9.65 5.62
CA THR A 289 -14.67 -11.11 5.64
C THR A 289 -13.40 -11.79 5.17
N THR A 290 -12.47 -11.08 4.53
CA THR A 290 -11.22 -11.66 4.00
C THR A 290 -9.98 -11.30 4.80
N VAL A 291 -10.09 -10.33 5.70
CA VAL A 291 -8.98 -9.78 6.50
C VAL A 291 -8.15 -10.87 7.19
N ASP A 292 -6.83 -10.83 6.99
CA ASP A 292 -5.88 -11.66 7.72
C ASP A 292 -5.49 -10.97 9.04
N LEU A 293 -6.35 -11.12 10.05
CA LEU A 293 -6.15 -10.49 11.36
C LEU A 293 -4.82 -10.91 12.00
N ASP A 294 -4.42 -12.18 11.86
CA ASP A 294 -3.18 -12.67 12.46
C ASP A 294 -1.94 -12.07 11.76
N GLY A 295 -1.98 -11.94 10.43
CA GLY A 295 -0.92 -11.30 9.66
C GLY A 295 -0.79 -9.82 9.99
N ILE A 296 -1.91 -9.09 10.06
CA ILE A 296 -1.95 -7.68 10.42
C ILE A 296 -1.47 -7.48 11.86
N GLN A 297 -1.94 -8.27 12.82
CA GLN A 297 -1.52 -8.17 14.22
C GLN A 297 -0.01 -8.41 14.36
N ARG A 298 0.53 -9.41 13.66
CA ARG A 298 1.97 -9.70 13.70
C ARG A 298 2.81 -8.52 13.21
N VAL A 299 2.37 -7.84 12.15
CA VAL A 299 3.04 -6.61 11.68
C VAL A 299 2.85 -5.48 12.68
N ALA A 300 1.65 -5.30 13.24
CA ALA A 300 1.37 -4.28 14.25
C ALA A 300 2.26 -4.44 15.50
N ASP A 301 2.43 -5.67 16.00
CA ASP A 301 3.29 -5.99 17.14
C ASP A 301 4.76 -5.60 16.89
N TRP A 302 5.25 -5.82 15.67
CA TRP A 302 6.59 -5.43 15.26
C TRP A 302 6.75 -3.91 15.18
N LEU A 303 5.79 -3.22 14.57
CA LEU A 303 5.80 -1.76 14.44
C LEU A 303 5.58 -1.02 15.77
N TRP A 304 5.11 -1.72 16.80
CA TRP A 304 4.76 -1.13 18.09
C TRP A 304 5.92 -0.33 18.68
N GLU A 305 7.13 -0.89 18.70
CA GLU A 305 8.32 -0.25 19.27
C GLU A 305 9.46 -0.06 18.27
N LEU A 306 9.21 -0.31 16.97
CA LEU A 306 10.23 -0.14 15.92
C LEU A 306 10.51 1.35 15.69
N PRO A 307 11.73 1.85 15.92
CA PRO A 307 12.08 3.24 15.62
C PRO A 307 12.34 3.46 14.11
N PRO A 308 12.30 4.71 13.62
CA PRO A 308 12.81 5.04 12.30
C PRO A 308 14.29 4.71 12.16
N PRO A 309 14.77 4.40 10.95
CA PRO A 309 16.20 4.36 10.67
C PRO A 309 16.86 5.72 10.97
N PRO A 310 18.03 5.73 11.63
CA PRO A 310 18.75 6.97 11.88
C PRO A 310 19.23 7.57 10.55
N TYR A 311 19.41 8.89 10.53
CA TYR A 311 20.03 9.58 9.41
C TYR A 311 21.47 9.05 9.20
N PRO A 312 21.80 8.50 8.01
CA PRO A 312 23.02 7.74 7.82
C PRO A 312 24.23 8.59 7.42
N TYR A 313 24.05 9.90 7.19
CA TYR A 313 25.10 10.80 6.72
C TYR A 313 25.69 11.63 7.87
N GLU A 314 26.76 12.36 7.58
CA GLU A 314 27.41 13.23 8.57
C GLU A 314 26.46 14.35 9.02
N ILE A 315 26.43 14.59 10.34
CA ILE A 315 25.68 15.69 10.96
C ILE A 315 26.68 16.64 11.60
N ASN A 316 26.62 17.91 11.19
CA ASN A 316 27.37 18.98 11.83
C ASN A 316 26.81 19.26 13.23
N GLN A 317 27.44 18.65 14.22
CA GLN A 317 26.99 18.70 15.62
C GLN A 317 26.94 20.12 16.19
N ASN A 318 27.85 21.02 15.77
CA ASN A 318 27.84 22.40 16.23
C ASN A 318 26.61 23.15 15.71
N LEU A 319 26.28 22.95 14.43
CA LEU A 319 25.13 23.58 13.81
C LEU A 319 23.80 22.97 14.33
N ALA A 320 23.74 21.64 14.51
CA ALA A 320 22.61 20.98 15.15
C ALA A 320 22.39 21.46 16.60
N ALA A 321 23.45 21.75 17.35
CA ALA A 321 23.34 22.33 18.69
C ALA A 321 22.74 23.75 18.68
N VAL A 322 22.97 24.53 17.63
CA VAL A 322 22.30 25.83 17.40
C VAL A 322 20.83 25.64 17.02
N GLY A 323 20.52 24.63 16.20
CA GLY A 323 19.15 24.33 15.76
C GLY A 323 18.24 23.77 16.87
N LYS A 324 18.81 23.03 17.82
CA LYS A 324 18.05 22.40 18.91
C LYS A 324 17.13 23.38 19.67
N PRO A 325 17.62 24.50 20.24
CA PRO A 325 16.73 25.45 20.93
C PRO A 325 15.72 26.10 19.99
N ILE A 326 16.01 26.23 18.69
CA ILE A 326 15.03 26.74 17.71
C ILE A 326 13.88 25.73 17.59
N TYR A 327 14.17 24.44 17.45
CA TYR A 327 13.16 23.40 17.41
C TYR A 327 12.35 23.32 18.71
N GLU A 328 13.02 23.33 19.86
CA GLU A 328 12.37 23.24 21.18
C GLU A 328 11.37 24.38 21.40
N ASN A 329 11.72 25.60 20.97
CA ASN A 329 10.86 26.77 21.17
C ASN A 329 9.74 26.92 20.14
N ASN A 330 9.95 26.46 18.90
CA ASN A 330 9.03 26.75 17.79
C ASN A 330 8.23 25.52 17.30
N CYS A 331 8.75 24.31 17.49
CA CYS A 331 8.24 23.10 16.84
C CYS A 331 7.78 22.04 17.85
N ALA A 332 8.53 21.86 18.93
CA ALA A 332 8.38 20.71 19.83
C ALA A 332 6.99 20.57 20.46
N SER A 333 6.29 21.68 20.74
CA SER A 333 4.95 21.62 21.32
C SER A 333 3.92 20.88 20.44
N CYS A 334 4.09 20.95 19.12
CA CYS A 334 3.25 20.24 18.13
C CYS A 334 3.86 18.90 17.68
N HIS A 335 5.19 18.77 17.71
CA HIS A 335 5.88 17.74 16.94
C HIS A 335 6.81 16.80 17.73
N ALA A 336 7.21 17.15 18.95
CA ALA A 336 8.04 16.27 19.77
C ALA A 336 7.16 15.41 20.65
N PHE A 337 7.32 14.08 20.66
CA PHE A 337 6.52 13.20 21.52
C PHE A 337 6.39 13.75 22.96
N GLY A 338 5.16 13.79 23.48
CA GLY A 338 4.84 14.40 24.77
C GLY A 338 4.53 15.90 24.74
N GLY A 339 4.71 16.56 23.59
CA GLY A 339 4.30 17.94 23.36
C GLY A 339 2.79 18.17 23.53
N SER A 340 2.41 19.35 23.99
CA SER A 340 1.03 19.67 24.40
C SER A 340 -0.01 19.64 23.27
N LYS A 341 0.42 19.77 22.02
CA LYS A 341 -0.40 19.76 20.80
C LYS A 341 -0.15 18.55 19.88
N VAL A 342 0.76 17.66 20.26
CA VAL A 342 1.06 16.44 19.47
C VAL A 342 -0.16 15.56 19.36
N GLY A 343 -0.43 15.08 18.14
CA GLY A 343 -1.59 14.26 17.87
C GLY A 343 -2.92 14.97 18.10
N LYS A 344 -2.92 16.30 18.15
CA LYS A 344 -4.15 17.10 18.13
C LYS A 344 -4.32 17.76 16.77
N VAL A 345 -5.56 17.91 16.36
CA VAL A 345 -5.96 18.61 15.15
C VAL A 345 -5.76 20.11 15.34
N THR A 346 -4.96 20.69 14.45
CA THR A 346 -4.90 22.14 14.25
C THR A 346 -5.97 22.50 13.21
N PRO A 347 -6.90 23.43 13.51
CA PRO A 347 -7.98 23.81 12.59
C PRO A 347 -7.46 24.23 11.22
N ILE A 348 -8.22 23.92 10.16
CA ILE A 348 -7.83 24.20 8.77
C ILE A 348 -7.59 25.69 8.54
N GLU A 349 -8.35 26.56 9.20
CA GLU A 349 -8.21 28.01 9.14
C GLU A 349 -6.95 28.53 9.85
N GLU A 350 -6.41 27.78 10.82
CA GLU A 350 -5.15 28.10 11.51
C GLU A 350 -3.95 27.55 10.73
N ILE A 351 -3.98 26.27 10.35
CA ILE A 351 -2.84 25.64 9.66
C ILE A 351 -2.71 26.11 8.21
N GLY A 352 -3.82 26.44 7.53
CA GLY A 352 -3.84 27.07 6.21
C GLY A 352 -3.31 26.23 5.05
N THR A 353 -3.04 24.94 5.26
CA THR A 353 -2.63 24.00 4.20
C THR A 353 -3.81 23.63 3.30
N ASP A 354 -3.54 22.93 2.19
CA ASP A 354 -4.57 22.44 1.27
C ASP A 354 -5.71 21.71 2.01
N ARG A 355 -6.98 22.06 1.74
CA ARG A 355 -8.13 21.54 2.49
C ARG A 355 -8.79 20.30 1.89
N TYR A 356 -8.47 19.96 0.65
CA TYR A 356 -9.30 19.03 -0.11
C TYR A 356 -9.27 17.60 0.44
N ARG A 357 -8.12 17.14 0.94
CA ARG A 357 -8.03 15.85 1.64
C ARG A 357 -8.90 15.82 2.91
N LEU A 358 -9.00 16.92 3.65
CA LEU A 358 -9.93 17.02 4.78
C LEU A 358 -11.38 16.94 4.29
N ASP A 359 -11.74 17.71 3.26
CA ASP A 359 -13.12 17.79 2.76
C ASP A 359 -13.61 16.47 2.14
N SER A 360 -12.71 15.68 1.55
CA SER A 360 -13.01 14.34 1.04
C SER A 360 -13.56 13.39 2.11
N TYR A 361 -13.19 13.57 3.38
CA TYR A 361 -13.79 12.83 4.50
C TYR A 361 -15.09 13.49 4.95
N THR A 362 -16.24 12.88 4.69
CA THR A 362 -17.55 13.45 5.04
C THR A 362 -18.21 12.74 6.21
N TYR A 363 -19.21 13.39 6.81
CA TYR A 363 -20.08 12.74 7.81
C TYR A 363 -20.81 11.53 7.24
N GLU A 364 -21.13 11.53 5.94
CA GLU A 364 -21.74 10.38 5.27
C GLU A 364 -20.77 9.20 5.17
N LEU A 365 -19.51 9.45 4.78
CA LEU A 365 -18.47 8.43 4.78
C LEU A 365 -18.23 7.87 6.19
N LEU A 366 -18.12 8.75 7.20
CA LEU A 366 -18.01 8.36 8.60
C LEU A 366 -19.16 7.45 9.04
N SER A 367 -20.40 7.82 8.71
CA SER A 367 -21.59 7.02 9.06
C SER A 367 -21.50 5.60 8.48
N ASN A 368 -21.09 5.48 7.21
CA ASN A 368 -20.88 4.20 6.56
C ASN A 368 -19.72 3.40 7.17
N GLN A 369 -18.58 4.05 7.48
CA GLN A 369 -17.45 3.39 8.15
C GLN A 369 -17.83 2.78 9.49
N ASN A 370 -18.70 3.43 10.26
CA ASN A 370 -19.17 2.92 11.56
C ASN A 370 -20.05 1.65 11.44
N THR A 371 -20.41 1.24 10.23
CA THR A 371 -21.10 -0.03 9.94
C THR A 371 -20.14 -1.20 9.71
N LEU A 372 -18.84 -0.94 9.58
CA LEU A 372 -17.85 -1.97 9.34
C LEU A 372 -17.54 -2.76 10.61
N PHE A 373 -17.32 -4.06 10.42
CA PHE A 373 -17.03 -5.02 11.49
C PHE A 373 -18.08 -5.08 12.61
N VAL A 374 -19.31 -4.60 12.37
CA VAL A 374 -20.44 -4.69 13.30
C VAL A 374 -20.67 -6.15 13.72
N GLY A 375 -20.96 -6.35 15.01
CA GLY A 375 -21.13 -7.69 15.58
C GLY A 375 -19.81 -8.38 15.96
N THR A 376 -18.67 -7.71 15.77
CA THR A 376 -17.34 -8.20 16.20
C THR A 376 -16.69 -7.24 17.19
N PRO A 377 -15.68 -7.69 17.97
CA PRO A 377 -14.88 -6.79 18.81
C PRO A 377 -14.11 -5.71 18.05
N ARG A 378 -14.01 -5.81 16.71
CA ARG A 378 -13.26 -4.89 15.84
C ARG A 378 -14.15 -3.86 15.14
N ARG A 379 -15.41 -3.73 15.58
CA ARG A 379 -16.33 -2.69 15.07
C ARG A 379 -15.67 -1.32 15.19
N PHE A 380 -15.66 -0.59 14.08
CA PHE A 380 -15.21 0.79 14.05
C PHE A 380 -16.08 1.68 14.95
N LYS A 381 -15.43 2.37 15.90
CA LYS A 381 -16.05 3.26 16.87
C LYS A 381 -15.20 4.49 17.22
N HIS A 382 -13.96 4.55 16.74
CA HIS A 382 -13.04 5.66 17.03
C HIS A 382 -13.02 6.72 15.92
N PHE A 383 -13.58 6.41 14.75
CA PHE A 383 -13.68 7.35 13.64
C PHE A 383 -14.56 8.57 13.94
N ARG A 384 -14.16 9.75 13.46
CA ARG A 384 -14.86 11.03 13.60
C ARG A 384 -14.47 12.01 12.50
N LYS A 385 -15.41 12.89 12.13
CA LYS A 385 -15.10 14.04 11.28
C LYS A 385 -14.47 15.14 12.13
N THR A 386 -13.34 15.66 11.67
CA THR A 386 -12.61 16.78 12.28
C THR A 386 -12.70 18.02 11.40
N ASN A 387 -12.02 19.10 11.80
CA ASN A 387 -11.99 20.39 11.12
C ASN A 387 -10.56 20.85 10.75
N GLY A 388 -9.60 19.93 10.62
CA GLY A 388 -8.22 20.29 10.36
C GLY A 388 -7.29 19.08 10.24
N TYR A 389 -5.99 19.31 10.41
CA TYR A 389 -4.97 18.26 10.31
C TYR A 389 -4.26 18.01 11.63
N ALA A 390 -3.95 16.74 11.90
CA ALA A 390 -3.28 16.31 13.12
C ALA A 390 -1.80 16.69 13.11
N ASN A 391 -1.30 17.22 14.23
CA ASN A 391 0.12 17.51 14.40
C ASN A 391 0.90 16.21 14.62
N VAL A 392 1.57 15.73 13.56
CA VAL A 392 2.31 14.47 13.60
C VAL A 392 3.69 14.62 14.24
N PRO A 393 4.12 13.66 15.09
CA PRO A 393 5.50 13.55 15.52
C PRO A 393 6.49 13.58 14.34
N LEU A 394 7.67 14.21 14.51
CA LEU A 394 8.70 14.38 13.47
C LEU A 394 9.85 13.34 13.55
N ASP A 395 9.63 12.21 14.22
CA ASP A 395 10.59 11.11 14.23
C ASP A 395 10.82 10.55 12.82
N GLY A 396 12.10 10.40 12.44
CA GLY A 396 12.50 9.95 11.11
C GLY A 396 12.15 10.92 9.99
N ILE A 397 12.05 12.22 10.29
CA ILE A 397 11.60 13.25 9.34
C ILE A 397 12.39 13.27 8.03
N TRP A 398 13.66 12.88 8.07
CA TRP A 398 14.52 12.85 6.89
C TRP A 398 14.02 11.92 5.78
N LEU A 399 13.24 10.87 6.09
CA LEU A 399 12.69 9.92 5.12
C LEU A 399 11.27 10.28 4.64
N ARG A 400 10.72 11.41 5.07
CA ARG A 400 9.30 11.75 4.90
C ARG A 400 9.08 12.87 3.89
N ALA A 401 10.06 13.12 3.03
CA ALA A 401 9.91 14.02 1.91
C ALA A 401 9.12 13.34 0.77
N PRO A 402 8.31 14.09 0.02
CA PRO A 402 7.98 15.51 0.20
C PRO A 402 7.09 15.80 1.43
N TYR A 403 7.08 17.04 1.90
CA TYR A 403 6.42 17.47 3.14
C TYR A 403 5.02 18.04 2.93
N LEU A 404 4.30 18.21 4.05
CA LEU A 404 2.85 18.42 4.16
C LEU A 404 2.04 17.15 3.87
N HIS A 405 0.75 17.15 4.21
CA HIS A 405 -0.11 15.96 4.07
C HIS A 405 -0.29 15.47 2.62
N ASN A 406 -0.07 16.34 1.64
CA ASN A 406 -0.20 16.07 0.21
C ASN A 406 1.14 16.00 -0.53
N GLY A 407 2.25 16.10 0.21
CA GLY A 407 3.60 16.08 -0.33
C GLY A 407 3.84 17.13 -1.41
N SER A 408 3.45 18.38 -1.13
CA SER A 408 3.52 19.53 -2.04
C SER A 408 4.76 20.42 -1.85
N VAL A 409 5.61 20.09 -0.88
CA VAL A 409 6.87 20.82 -0.63
C VAL A 409 8.05 19.84 -0.64
N PRO A 410 9.01 19.96 -1.56
CA PRO A 410 9.96 18.88 -1.81
C PRO A 410 10.98 18.62 -0.69
N THR A 411 11.40 19.66 0.05
CA THR A 411 12.48 19.55 1.05
C THR A 411 12.11 20.24 2.37
N LEU A 412 12.75 19.85 3.49
CA LEU A 412 12.53 20.54 4.78
C LEU A 412 12.96 22.00 4.67
N ARG A 413 14.04 22.27 3.94
CA ARG A 413 14.53 23.62 3.76
C ARG A 413 13.55 24.50 3.00
N ASP A 414 12.86 23.96 2.00
CA ASP A 414 11.81 24.67 1.26
C ASP A 414 10.55 24.86 2.12
N LEU A 415 10.21 23.93 3.03
CA LEU A 415 9.08 24.07 3.96
C LEU A 415 9.20 25.31 4.86
N LEU A 416 10.43 25.67 5.22
CA LEU A 416 10.75 26.86 6.00
C LEU A 416 10.74 28.15 5.17
N GLU A 417 10.45 28.10 3.87
CA GLU A 417 10.17 29.30 3.08
C GLU A 417 8.69 29.69 3.15
N THR A 418 8.40 30.99 2.94
CA THR A 418 7.01 31.44 2.81
C THR A 418 6.37 30.77 1.58
N PRO A 419 5.04 30.54 1.58
CA PRO A 419 4.36 29.84 0.48
C PRO A 419 4.66 30.40 -0.92
N GLU A 420 4.91 31.71 -1.03
CA GLU A 420 5.22 32.40 -2.28
C GLU A 420 6.61 32.01 -2.84
N ASN A 421 7.55 31.68 -1.95
CA ASN A 421 8.93 31.33 -2.28
C ASN A 421 9.16 29.81 -2.39
N ARG A 422 8.20 28.99 -1.93
CA ARG A 422 8.22 27.55 -2.15
C ARG A 422 8.11 27.21 -3.66
N PRO A 423 8.68 26.10 -4.15
CA PRO A 423 8.63 25.74 -5.57
C PRO A 423 7.20 25.70 -6.13
N LYS A 424 6.98 26.30 -7.31
CA LYS A 424 5.68 26.22 -8.02
C LYS A 424 5.49 24.90 -8.73
N GLU A 425 6.58 24.37 -9.26
CA GLU A 425 6.65 23.05 -9.86
C GLU A 425 7.92 22.34 -9.35
N PHE A 426 7.85 21.02 -9.22
CA PHE A 426 9.00 20.15 -8.91
C PHE A 426 8.68 18.72 -9.37
N TYR A 427 9.68 17.83 -9.33
CA TYR A 427 9.54 16.45 -9.79
C TYR A 427 9.57 15.44 -8.63
N ARG A 428 8.73 14.41 -8.73
CA ARG A 428 8.60 13.29 -7.76
C ARG A 428 8.94 11.95 -8.41
N GLY A 429 9.25 10.96 -7.58
CA GLY A 429 9.60 9.59 -8.01
C GLY A 429 11.10 9.33 -8.08
N ASP A 430 11.90 10.34 -7.74
CA ASP A 430 13.33 10.21 -7.53
C ASP A 430 13.64 9.74 -6.11
N ASP A 431 14.64 8.89 -5.99
CA ASP A 431 15.13 8.32 -4.74
C ASP A 431 16.55 8.80 -4.39
N VAL A 432 17.17 9.68 -5.18
CA VAL A 432 18.43 10.33 -4.79
C VAL A 432 18.17 11.35 -3.68
N PHE A 433 18.91 11.22 -2.59
CA PHE A 433 18.71 12.06 -1.41
C PHE A 433 19.48 13.39 -1.47
N ASP A 434 18.78 14.50 -1.24
CA ASP A 434 19.37 15.82 -1.03
C ASP A 434 19.70 16.01 0.47
N GLN A 435 20.98 15.86 0.81
CA GLN A 435 21.46 16.00 2.19
C GLN A 435 21.48 17.45 2.70
N GLN A 436 21.55 18.43 1.79
CA GLN A 436 21.62 19.84 2.16
C GLN A 436 20.23 20.37 2.53
N LYS A 437 19.24 20.12 1.68
CA LYS A 437 17.87 20.59 1.91
C LYS A 437 17.00 19.61 2.69
N VAL A 438 17.47 18.36 2.85
CA VAL A 438 16.79 17.23 3.50
C VAL A 438 15.47 16.89 2.81
N GLY A 439 15.59 16.09 1.76
CA GLY A 439 14.51 15.53 0.97
C GLY A 439 15.05 14.71 -0.19
N PHE A 440 14.24 14.49 -1.21
CA PHE A 440 14.71 13.88 -2.46
C PHE A 440 14.99 14.96 -3.50
N VAL A 441 15.95 14.70 -4.38
CA VAL A 441 16.22 15.60 -5.51
C VAL A 441 14.94 15.75 -6.33
N SER A 442 14.59 16.99 -6.66
CA SER A 442 13.28 17.33 -7.23
C SER A 442 13.32 18.39 -8.33
N ASP A 443 14.52 18.77 -8.77
CA ASP A 443 14.78 19.81 -9.78
C ASP A 443 15.16 19.22 -11.15
N VAL A 444 15.20 17.89 -11.28
CA VAL A 444 15.44 17.17 -12.53
C VAL A 444 14.15 16.49 -13.02
N ALA A 445 13.89 16.59 -14.32
CA ALA A 445 12.71 16.00 -14.95
C ALA A 445 12.90 14.51 -15.29
N GLU A 446 14.15 14.07 -15.46
CA GLU A 446 14.49 12.72 -15.89
C GLU A 446 15.88 12.30 -15.38
N ASP A 447 16.08 10.99 -15.26
CA ASP A 447 17.35 10.33 -14.97
C ASP A 447 17.49 9.09 -15.87
N ASN A 448 18.40 9.16 -16.85
CA ASN A 448 18.58 8.16 -17.91
C ASN A 448 17.27 7.91 -18.70
N THR A 449 16.64 6.75 -18.53
CA THR A 449 15.38 6.39 -19.20
C THR A 449 14.15 6.58 -18.31
N LYS A 450 14.33 7.06 -17.08
CA LYS A 450 13.24 7.27 -16.11
C LYS A 450 12.82 8.73 -16.12
N GLU A 451 11.61 8.99 -16.58
CA GLU A 451 10.95 10.29 -16.40
C GLU A 451 10.38 10.39 -14.98
N PHE A 452 10.49 11.58 -14.38
CA PHE A 452 9.93 11.88 -13.07
C PHE A 452 8.62 12.64 -13.20
N PHE A 453 7.76 12.47 -12.21
CA PHE A 453 6.41 13.02 -12.24
C PHE A 453 6.41 14.49 -11.84
N LYS A 454 5.98 15.38 -12.73
CA LYS A 454 5.88 16.81 -12.44
C LYS A 454 4.67 17.11 -11.55
N ILE A 455 4.94 17.74 -10.41
CA ILE A 455 3.92 18.29 -9.51
C ILE A 455 3.75 19.77 -9.81
N ASP A 456 2.51 20.19 -10.10
CA ASP A 456 2.10 21.59 -10.06
C ASP A 456 1.45 21.85 -8.70
N THR A 457 1.99 22.82 -7.95
CA THR A 457 1.53 23.18 -6.59
C THR A 457 0.55 24.36 -6.55
N THR A 458 0.05 24.76 -7.72
CA THR A 458 -0.95 25.84 -7.88
C THR A 458 -2.38 25.32 -8.02
N ILE A 459 -2.54 24.01 -8.15
CA ILE A 459 -3.83 23.34 -8.34
C ILE A 459 -4.39 22.75 -7.03
N PRO A 460 -5.72 22.76 -6.87
CA PRO A 460 -6.43 22.05 -5.80
C PRO A 460 -5.90 20.63 -5.53
N GLY A 461 -5.69 20.29 -4.27
CA GLY A 461 -5.13 19.01 -3.82
C GLY A 461 -3.59 19.00 -3.77
N ASN A 462 -2.93 19.88 -4.52
CA ASN A 462 -1.47 20.04 -4.51
C ASN A 462 -1.02 21.37 -3.91
N LEU A 463 -1.91 22.16 -3.30
CA LEU A 463 -1.53 23.47 -2.79
C LEU A 463 -0.48 23.34 -1.70
N LYS A 464 0.51 24.23 -1.78
CA LYS A 464 1.67 24.32 -0.87
C LYS A 464 1.53 25.44 0.17
N SER A 465 0.30 25.89 0.43
CA SER A 465 0.00 26.97 1.37
C SER A 465 0.12 26.51 2.83
N GLY A 466 0.03 27.46 3.75
CA GLY A 466 -0.06 27.15 5.18
C GLY A 466 1.24 26.67 5.81
N HIS A 467 1.12 26.24 7.07
CA HIS A 467 2.23 25.86 7.93
C HIS A 467 3.33 26.93 7.92
N LEU A 468 3.02 28.11 8.47
CA LEU A 468 3.89 29.29 8.43
C LEU A 468 4.97 29.32 9.54
N TYR A 469 4.99 28.31 10.40
CA TYR A 469 5.93 28.22 11.51
C TYR A 469 7.38 28.12 11.02
N GLY A 470 8.24 29.01 11.51
CA GLY A 470 9.66 29.07 11.14
C GLY A 470 9.97 29.79 9.82
N THR A 471 8.96 30.35 9.14
CA THR A 471 9.18 31.03 7.85
C THR A 471 9.87 32.40 8.00
N ASP A 472 9.77 33.01 9.17
CA ASP A 472 10.35 34.28 9.58
C ASP A 472 11.80 34.18 10.12
N LEU A 473 12.31 32.95 10.32
CA LEU A 473 13.68 32.71 10.73
C LEU A 473 14.69 33.26 9.69
N SER A 474 15.89 33.64 10.14
CA SER A 474 16.99 33.95 9.21
C SER A 474 17.40 32.71 8.40
N PRO A 475 18.02 32.87 7.23
CA PRO A 475 18.54 31.73 6.45
C PRO A 475 19.42 30.78 7.28
N GLU A 476 20.32 31.32 8.10
CA GLU A 476 21.24 30.55 8.94
C GLU A 476 20.50 29.79 10.06
N ALA A 477 19.44 30.40 10.61
CA ALA A 477 18.60 29.76 11.61
C ALA A 477 17.76 28.62 11.00
N LYS A 478 17.30 28.77 9.75
CA LYS A 478 16.63 27.70 8.99
C LYS A 478 17.59 26.54 8.74
N ASP A 479 18.82 26.82 8.31
CA ASP A 479 19.85 25.80 8.08
C ASP A 479 20.21 25.07 9.38
N ALA A 480 20.35 25.79 10.50
CA ALA A 480 20.58 25.20 11.81
C ALA A 480 19.43 24.29 12.26
N LEU A 481 18.19 24.72 12.07
CA LEU A 481 16.99 23.94 12.39
C LEU A 481 16.91 22.66 11.55
N VAL A 482 17.19 22.74 10.24
CA VAL A 482 17.24 21.58 9.35
C VAL A 482 18.34 20.60 9.78
N GLU A 483 19.52 21.11 10.14
CA GLU A 483 20.62 20.27 10.63
C GLU A 483 20.26 19.54 11.92
N TYR A 484 19.55 20.20 12.85
CA TYR A 484 19.02 19.54 14.04
C TYR A 484 17.98 18.48 13.69
N MET A 485 17.07 18.74 12.74
CA MET A 485 16.03 17.79 12.33
C MET A 485 16.59 16.50 11.72
N LYS A 486 17.85 16.49 11.23
CA LYS A 486 18.54 15.24 10.84
C LYS A 486 18.76 14.28 12.02
N THR A 487 18.69 14.76 13.26
CA THR A 487 18.87 13.95 14.47
C THR A 487 17.58 13.28 14.98
N LEU A 488 16.43 13.56 14.35
CA LEU A 488 15.09 13.17 14.82
C LEU A 488 14.56 11.86 14.22
#